data_AF-N2IY75-F1
#
_entry.id   AF-N2IY75-F1
#
_cell.length_a   1.000
_cell.length_b   1.000
_cell.length_c   1.000
_cell.angle_alpha   90.00
_cell.angle_beta   90.00
_cell.angle_gamma   90.00
#
_symmetry.space_group_name_H-M   'P 1'
#
loop_
_entity.id
_entity.type
_entity.pdbx_description
1 polymer ?
#
loop_
_entity_poly.entity_id
_entity_poly.type
_entity_poly.pdbx_seq_one_letter_code
_entity_poly.pdbx_strand_id
1 'polypeptide(L)'
;MLIIRLESGVTLNLERSVGSAGKHGIWEFHRAANSYMRPPNYTPFRHAAILPSDPSANQKVSVAICAPGMPEAEWIPVGEGIATHEEW
;
A
#
# COMPACT_ATOMS: atom_id res chain seq x y z
N MET A 1 -12.72 -2.78 1.68
CA MET A 1 -11.55 -1.87 1.72
C MET A 1 -10.46 -2.50 2.59
N LEU A 2 -9.18 -2.42 2.20
CA LEU A 2 -8.05 -2.86 3.03
C LEU A 2 -7.48 -1.65 3.78
N ILE A 3 -7.37 -1.74 5.09
CA ILE A 3 -6.79 -0.70 5.95
C ILE A 3 -5.49 -1.22 6.52
N ILE A 4 -4.40 -0.45 6.34
CA ILE A 4 -3.11 -0.74 6.97
C ILE A 4 -2.80 0.34 8.00
N ARG A 5 -2.62 -0.08 9.25
CA ARG A 5 -2.10 0.78 10.33
C ARG A 5 -0.62 0.54 10.47
N LEU A 6 0.18 1.47 9.96
CA LEU A 6 1.64 1.38 9.99
C LEU A 6 2.17 1.60 11.41
N GLU A 7 3.30 0.99 11.74
CA GLU A 7 4.00 1.18 13.01
C GLU A 7 4.41 2.65 13.25
N SER A 8 4.56 3.43 12.17
CA SER A 8 4.81 4.88 12.22
C SER A 8 3.61 5.72 12.69
N GLY A 9 2.43 5.11 12.86
CA GLY A 9 1.18 5.78 13.21
C GLY A 9 0.36 6.27 12.00
N VAL A 10 0.88 6.12 10.77
CA VAL A 10 0.15 6.46 9.54
C VAL A 10 -0.86 5.36 9.20
N THR A 11 -2.06 5.76 8.79
CA THR A 11 -3.08 4.82 8.29
C THR A 11 -3.24 4.98 6.78
N LEU A 12 -3.17 3.85 6.07
CA LEU A 12 -3.43 3.76 4.63
C LEU A 12 -4.77 3.07 4.39
N ASN A 13 -5.66 3.75 3.68
CA ASN A 13 -6.93 3.22 3.22
C ASN A 13 -6.80 2.84 1.75
N LEU A 14 -6.97 1.55 1.47
CA LEU A 14 -6.73 0.93 0.16
C LEU A 14 -8.07 0.43 -0.39
N GLU A 15 -8.51 1.06 -1.48
CA GLU A 15 -9.85 0.87 -2.04
C GLU A 15 -10.01 -0.52 -2.64
N ARG A 16 -9.10 -0.88 -3.56
CA ARG A 16 -9.19 -2.11 -4.35
C ARG A 16 -7.83 -2.66 -4.71
N SER A 17 -7.75 -3.98 -4.80
CA SER A 17 -6.63 -4.67 -5.44
C SER A 17 -6.70 -4.45 -6.95
N VAL A 18 -5.57 -4.09 -7.56
CA VAL A 18 -5.43 -3.85 -9.01
C VAL A 18 -4.51 -4.87 -9.67
N GLY A 19 -3.96 -5.80 -8.91
CA GLY A 19 -3.11 -6.89 -9.42
C GLY A 19 -2.11 -7.38 -8.39
N SER A 20 -1.12 -8.12 -8.86
CA SER A 20 -0.05 -8.67 -8.02
C SER A 20 1.29 -8.61 -8.74
N ALA A 21 2.37 -8.49 -7.97
CA ALA A 21 3.74 -8.57 -8.44
C ALA A 21 4.51 -9.55 -7.54
N GLY A 22 4.74 -10.76 -8.05
CA GLY A 22 5.29 -11.85 -7.24
C GLY A 22 4.38 -12.19 -6.06
N LYS A 23 4.88 -12.02 -4.84
CA LYS A 23 4.13 -12.24 -3.59
C LYS A 23 3.44 -10.99 -3.06
N HIS A 24 3.57 -9.86 -3.76
CA HIS A 24 2.96 -8.59 -3.37
C HIS A 24 1.59 -8.42 -4.03
N GLY A 25 0.62 -7.94 -3.25
CA GLY A 25 -0.66 -7.46 -3.74
C GLY A 25 -0.54 -5.97 -4.01
N ILE A 26 -0.95 -5.52 -5.20
CA ILE A 26 -0.92 -4.11 -5.57
C ILE A 26 -2.30 -3.52 -5.34
N TRP A 27 -2.36 -2.47 -4.54
CA TRP A 27 -3.60 -1.84 -4.12
C TRP A 27 -3.63 -0.36 -4.51
N GLU A 28 -4.78 0.11 -4.99
CA GLU A 28 -5.02 1.54 -5.24
C GLU A 28 -5.47 2.23 -3.94
N PHE A 29 -4.93 3.42 -3.68
CA PHE A 29 -5.37 4.25 -2.55
C PHE A 29 -6.82 4.68 -2.70
N HIS A 30 -7.53 4.76 -1.58
CA HIS A 30 -8.78 5.50 -1.53
C HIS A 30 -8.50 6.99 -1.78
N ARG A 31 -8.92 7.49 -2.95
CA ARG A 31 -8.49 8.80 -3.49
C ARG A 31 -8.81 9.99 -2.59
N ALA A 32 -9.87 9.90 -1.78
CA ALA A 32 -10.26 10.95 -0.85
C ALA A 32 -9.46 10.90 0.47
N ALA A 33 -8.93 9.73 0.85
CA ALA A 33 -8.26 9.54 2.13
C ALA A 33 -6.73 9.59 2.05
N ASN A 34 -6.12 9.13 0.95
CA ASN A 34 -4.67 8.95 0.88
C ASN A 34 -4.08 9.39 -0.47
N SER A 35 -2.94 10.08 -0.41
CA SER A 35 -2.03 10.35 -1.53
C SER A 35 -0.60 10.31 -0.99
N TYR A 36 0.34 9.73 -1.72
CA TYR A 36 1.75 9.71 -1.33
C TYR A 36 2.58 10.54 -2.30
N MET A 37 3.33 11.50 -1.79
CA MET A 37 4.20 12.38 -2.56
C MET A 37 5.49 12.55 -1.78
N ARG A 38 6.63 12.55 -2.47
CA ARG A 38 7.94 12.76 -1.85
C ARG A 38 8.74 13.80 -2.66
N PRO A 39 9.51 14.68 -2.00
CA PRO A 39 10.46 15.55 -2.70
C PRO A 39 11.48 14.72 -3.53
N PRO A 40 12.05 15.27 -4.61
CA PRO A 40 11.90 16.65 -5.09
C PRO A 40 10.80 16.86 -6.15
N ASN A 41 10.33 15.79 -6.80
CA ASN A 41 9.42 15.90 -7.95
C ASN A 41 7.94 15.97 -7.56
N TYR A 42 7.60 15.68 -6.29
CA TYR A 42 6.25 15.69 -5.75
C TYR A 42 5.23 14.95 -6.64
N THR A 43 5.66 13.92 -7.36
CA THR A 43 4.74 13.14 -8.20
C THR A 43 3.82 12.32 -7.29
N PRO A 44 2.49 12.39 -7.47
CA PRO A 44 1.57 11.65 -6.62
C PRO A 44 1.55 10.17 -6.99
N PHE A 45 2.00 9.34 -6.06
CA PHE A 45 1.82 7.90 -6.11
C PHE A 45 0.42 7.53 -5.64
N ARG A 46 -0.17 6.55 -6.31
CA ARG A 46 -1.55 6.10 -6.11
C ARG A 46 -1.66 4.63 -5.73
N HIS A 47 -0.54 3.91 -5.67
CA HIS A 47 -0.52 2.48 -5.41
C HIS A 47 0.44 2.12 -4.29
N ALA A 48 0.07 1.10 -3.53
CA ALA A 48 0.94 0.43 -2.58
C ALA A 48 1.07 -1.04 -2.93
N ALA A 49 2.28 -1.58 -2.75
CA ALA A 49 2.57 -3.00 -2.77
C ALA A 49 2.55 -3.52 -1.33
N ILE A 50 1.76 -4.57 -1.09
CA ILE A 50 1.53 -5.17 0.23
C ILE A 50 2.03 -6.60 0.22
N LEU A 51 2.84 -6.98 1.22
CA LEU A 51 3.33 -8.35 1.43
C LEU A 51 2.83 -8.88 2.77
N PRO A 52 2.17 -10.06 2.83
CA PRO A 52 1.74 -10.91 1.71
C PRO A 52 0.63 -10.28 0.86
N SER A 53 0.42 -10.80 -0.35
CA SER A 53 -0.54 -10.30 -1.32
C SER A 53 -2.00 -10.38 -0.90
N ASP A 54 -2.32 -11.36 -0.06
CA ASP A 54 -3.66 -11.57 0.48
C ASP A 54 -3.54 -11.64 2.02
N PRO A 55 -3.46 -10.49 2.69
CA PRO A 55 -3.26 -10.46 4.12
C PRO A 55 -4.55 -10.82 4.85
N SER A 56 -4.45 -11.69 5.85
CA SER A 56 -5.56 -11.93 6.79
C SER A 56 -5.80 -10.72 7.68
N ALA A 57 -7.00 -10.62 8.26
CA ALA A 57 -7.26 -9.62 9.30
C ALA A 57 -6.28 -9.79 10.48
N ASN A 58 -5.80 -8.67 11.02
CA ASN A 58 -4.78 -8.58 12.07
C ASN A 58 -3.41 -9.16 11.70
N GLN A 59 -3.13 -9.40 10.42
CA GLN A 59 -1.83 -9.87 9.96
C GLN A 59 -0.84 -8.70 9.83
N LYS A 60 0.42 -8.96 10.20
CA LYS A 60 1.53 -8.04 9.92
C LYS A 60 1.85 -8.07 8.42
N VAL A 61 1.94 -6.88 7.82
CA VAL A 61 2.27 -6.70 6.41
C VAL A 61 3.43 -5.74 6.23
N SER A 62 4.23 -5.96 5.19
CA SER A 62 5.21 -4.97 4.71
C SER A 62 4.57 -4.13 3.60
N VAL A 63 4.87 -2.83 3.59
CA VAL A 63 4.29 -1.86 2.66
C VAL A 63 5.40 -1.11 1.92
N ALA A 64 5.26 -1.04 0.59
CA ALA A 64 6.03 -0.15 -0.26
C ALA A 64 5.11 0.67 -1.17
N ILE A 65 5.53 1.88 -1.54
CA ILE A 65 4.84 2.70 -2.54
C ILE A 65 5.42 2.38 -3.92
N CYS A 66 4.53 2.17 -4.88
CA CYS A 66 4.90 1.84 -6.25
C CYS A 66 4.07 2.61 -7.28
N ALA A 67 4.51 2.56 -8.52
CA ALA A 67 3.78 3.05 -9.69
C ALA A 67 3.73 1.97 -10.77
N PRO A 68 2.72 1.98 -11.67
CA PRO A 68 2.67 1.06 -12.79
C PRO A 68 3.95 1.13 -13.64
N GLY A 69 4.55 -0.03 -13.94
CA GLY A 69 5.79 -0.12 -14.70
C GLY A 69 7.08 0.16 -13.90
N MET A 70 6.97 0.56 -12.63
CA MET A 70 8.12 0.76 -11.75
C MET A 70 8.70 -0.59 -11.29
N PRO A 71 9.99 -0.89 -11.51
CA PRO A 71 10.63 -2.11 -11.03
C PRO A 71 10.56 -2.22 -9.50
N GLU A 72 10.45 -3.44 -8.96
CA GLU A 72 10.37 -3.69 -7.52
C GLU A 72 11.55 -3.11 -6.74
N ALA A 73 12.75 -3.14 -7.32
CA ALA A 73 13.97 -2.58 -6.72
C ALA A 73 13.91 -1.05 -6.53
N GLU A 74 13.01 -0.35 -7.24
CA GLU A 74 12.84 1.09 -7.15
C GLU A 74 11.66 1.50 -6.24
N TRP A 75 10.87 0.54 -5.77
CA TRP A 75 9.76 0.84 -4.87
C TRP A 75 10.24 1.50 -3.59
N ILE A 76 9.40 2.38 -3.05
CA ILE A 76 9.74 3.16 -1.86
C ILE A 76 9.25 2.39 -0.63
N PRO A 77 10.12 1.79 0.19
CA PRO A 77 9.69 1.09 1.39
C PRO A 77 9.11 2.10 2.39
N VAL A 78 7.91 1.82 2.90
CA VAL A 78 7.23 2.65 3.90
C VAL A 78 7.42 2.08 5.29
N GLY A 79 7.47 0.76 5.41
CA GLY A 79 7.62 0.04 6.67
C GLY A 79 6.57 -1.06 6.80
N GLU A 80 6.31 -1.46 8.05
CA GLU A 80 5.38 -2.53 8.36
C GLU A 80 4.14 -2.00 9.11
N GLY A 81 3.06 -2.76 9.05
CA GLY A 81 1.80 -2.41 9.70
C GLY A 81 0.88 -3.60 9.88
N ILE A 82 -0.28 -3.36 10.49
CA ILE A 82 -1.32 -4.36 10.70
C ILE A 82 -2.45 -4.16 9.69
N ALA A 83 -2.82 -5.23 9.00
CA ALA A 83 -3.92 -5.25 8.04
C ALA A 83 -5.27 -5.46 8.71
N THR A 84 -6.29 -4.76 8.24
CA THR A 84 -7.70 -4.94 8.63
C THR A 84 -8.59 -4.80 7.41
N HIS A 85 -9.66 -5.58 7.35
CA HIS A 85 -10.65 -5.52 6.26
C HIS A 85 -11.91 -4.86 6.78
N GLU A 86 -12.40 -3.85 6.06
CA GLU A 86 -13.76 -3.34 6.23
C GLU A 86 -14.63 -3.87 5.09
N GLU A 87 -15.66 -4.61 5.48
CA GLU A 87 -16.80 -4.95 4.63
C GLU A 87 -17.82 -3.80 4.73
N TRP A 88 -18.27 -3.31 3.58
CA TRP A 88 -19.29 -2.28 3.46
C TRP A 88 -20.51 -2.88 2.76
#